data_AF-A0A9E5RT24-F1
#
_entry.id   AF-A0A9E5RT24-F1
#
_cell.length_a   1.000
_cell.length_b   1.000
_cell.length_c   1.000
_cell.angle_alpha   90.00
_cell.angle_beta   90.00
_cell.angle_gamma   90.00
#
_symmetry.space_group_name_H-M   'P 1'
#
loop_
_entity.id
_entity.type
_entity.pdbx_description
1 polymer ?
#
loop_
_entity_poly.entity_id
_entity_poly.type
_entity_poly.pdbx_seq_one_letter_code
_entity_poly.pdbx_strand_id
1 'polypeptide(L)'
;MAARKSSVTNFQAIGDSVLGDYAVSDYSERVYTKAYYSIRSLCGLVAKRTLKDTFSWDEFKERFTNDFGKVEEKRFSLEQLLEYASRKFGKTLEDLLAEHEISWQRRREYMERNLIASQTEVIAENTNY
;
A
#
# COMPACT_ATOMS: atom_id res chain seq x y z
N MET A 1 -3.32 24.85 44.63
CA MET A 1 -3.50 24.04 43.39
C MET A 1 -2.29 24.29 42.50
N ALA A 2 -1.48 23.26 42.20
CA ALA A 2 -0.28 23.41 41.37
C ALA A 2 -0.60 23.07 39.91
N ALA A 3 -0.37 24.02 39.01
CA ALA A 3 -0.57 23.86 37.57
C ALA A 3 0.46 22.89 36.97
N ARG A 4 -0.03 21.84 36.30
CA ARG A 4 0.81 20.86 35.60
C ARG A 4 1.31 21.47 34.28
N LYS A 5 2.63 21.62 34.13
CA LYS A 5 3.26 21.99 32.85
C LYS A 5 3.33 20.73 31.99
N SER A 6 2.48 20.64 30.96
CA SER A 6 2.59 19.63 29.91
C SER A 6 3.70 20.03 28.95
N SER A 7 4.83 19.34 28.98
CA SER A 7 5.89 19.45 27.98
C SER A 7 5.42 18.80 26.69
N VAL A 8 4.95 19.60 25.75
CA VAL A 8 4.71 19.15 24.37
C VAL A 8 6.07 19.02 23.71
N THR A 9 6.56 17.80 23.55
CA THR A 9 7.77 17.50 22.78
C THR A 9 7.47 17.83 21.32
N ASN A 10 7.93 18.98 20.84
CA ASN A 10 7.89 19.32 19.42
C ASN A 10 8.80 18.33 18.68
N PHE A 11 8.18 17.29 18.11
CA PHE A 11 8.85 16.35 17.23
C PHE A 11 9.13 17.07 15.91
N GLN A 12 10.34 17.59 15.77
CA GLN A 12 10.77 18.23 14.53
C GLN A 12 11.13 17.13 13.54
N ALA A 13 10.33 16.99 12.49
CA ALA A 13 10.61 16.04 11.42
C ALA A 13 11.98 16.38 10.80
N ILE A 14 12.90 15.42 10.85
CA ILE A 14 14.19 15.53 10.18
C ILE A 14 13.91 15.48 8.68
N GLY A 15 14.14 16.59 7.98
CA GLY A 15 13.97 16.63 6.53
C GLY A 15 15.04 15.82 5.82
N ASP A 16 14.68 15.17 4.71
CA ASP A 16 15.57 14.31 3.91
C ASP A 16 16.82 15.04 3.40
N SER A 17 16.82 16.38 3.41
CA SER A 17 18.01 17.20 3.10
C SER A 17 19.19 16.97 4.07
N VAL A 18 18.94 16.47 5.29
CA VAL A 18 19.99 16.15 6.28
C VAL A 18 20.75 14.89 5.87
N LEU A 19 20.12 13.99 5.10
CA LEU A 19 20.76 12.75 4.67
C LEU A 19 21.72 12.98 3.50
N GLY A 20 21.59 14.07 2.73
CA GLY A 20 22.55 14.44 1.67
C GLY A 20 23.00 13.23 0.83
N ASP A 21 24.30 12.96 0.83
CA ASP A 21 24.95 11.87 0.09
C ASP A 21 24.66 10.45 0.66
N TYR A 22 24.07 10.35 1.85
CA TYR A 22 23.66 9.09 2.48
C TYR A 22 22.22 8.68 2.10
N ALA A 23 21.50 9.52 1.36
CA ALA A 23 20.18 9.20 0.86
C ALA A 23 20.29 8.09 -0.20
N VAL A 24 19.88 6.88 0.15
CA VAL A 24 19.75 5.78 -0.80
C VAL A 24 18.55 6.08 -1.69
N SER A 25 18.76 6.58 -2.90
CA SER A 25 17.71 6.90 -3.87
C SER A 25 16.74 5.73 -4.08
N ASP A 26 17.27 4.51 -4.11
CA ASP A 26 16.46 3.29 -4.20
C ASP A 26 15.51 3.09 -3.01
N TYR A 27 15.88 3.56 -1.82
CA TYR A 27 15.08 3.40 -0.62
C TYR A 27 13.84 4.30 -0.66
N SER A 28 14.02 5.59 -0.98
CA SER A 28 12.89 6.54 -1.07
C SER A 28 11.92 6.15 -2.18
N GLU A 29 12.42 5.68 -3.33
CA GLU A 29 11.57 5.18 -4.41
C GLU A 29 10.80 3.90 -4.05
N ARG A 30 11.45 2.96 -3.34
CA ARG A 30 10.77 1.76 -2.82
C ARG A 30 9.69 2.13 -1.82
N VAL A 31 9.99 3.04 -0.90
CA VAL A 31 9.03 3.51 0.11
C VAL A 31 7.84 4.19 -0.55
N TYR A 32 8.09 5.09 -1.51
CA TYR A 32 7.05 5.75 -2.29
C TYR A 32 6.13 4.74 -2.99
N THR A 33 6.72 3.77 -3.69
CA THR A 33 5.98 2.75 -4.44
C THR A 33 5.09 1.93 -3.51
N LYS A 34 5.61 1.54 -2.33
CA LYS A 34 4.84 0.81 -1.33
C LYS A 34 3.68 1.64 -0.79
N ALA A 35 3.93 2.90 -0.41
CA ALA A 35 2.90 3.80 0.09
C ALA A 35 1.77 4.01 -0.94
N TYR A 36 2.14 4.27 -2.19
CA TYR A 36 1.20 4.43 -3.31
C TYR A 36 0.28 3.20 -3.45
N TYR A 37 0.85 2.00 -3.53
CA TYR A 37 0.07 0.78 -3.71
C TYR A 37 -0.76 0.39 -2.48
N SER A 38 -0.30 0.71 -1.27
CA SER A 38 -1.10 0.53 -0.05
C SER A 38 -2.30 1.47 -0.02
N ILE A 39 -2.15 2.73 -0.40
CA ILE A 39 -3.27 3.68 -0.51
C ILE A 39 -4.28 3.18 -1.55
N ARG A 40 -3.82 2.70 -2.71
CA ARG A 40 -4.70 2.10 -3.72
C ARG A 40 -5.49 0.92 -3.15
N SER A 41 -4.83 0.05 -2.40
CA SER A 41 -5.46 -1.10 -1.74
C SER A 41 -6.53 -0.66 -0.75
N LEU A 42 -6.21 0.29 0.14
CA LEU A 42 -7.13 0.82 1.14
C LEU A 42 -8.36 1.48 0.51
N CYS A 43 -8.17 2.35 -0.49
CA CYS A 43 -9.25 2.96 -1.25
C CYS A 43 -10.15 1.89 -1.89
N GLY A 44 -9.54 0.85 -2.47
CA GLY A 44 -10.28 -0.23 -3.11
C GLY A 44 -11.08 -1.07 -2.12
N LEU A 45 -10.54 -1.33 -0.91
CA LEU A 45 -11.26 -2.02 0.16
C LEU A 45 -12.48 -1.22 0.64
N VAL A 46 -12.34 0.09 0.77
CA VAL A 46 -13.48 0.98 1.10
C VAL A 46 -14.53 0.93 0.00
N ALA A 47 -14.12 1.10 -1.27
CA ALA A 47 -15.04 1.04 -2.41
C ALA A 47 -15.76 -0.32 -2.49
N LYS A 48 -15.04 -1.42 -2.29
CA LYS A 48 -15.61 -2.78 -2.25
C LYS A 48 -16.66 -2.93 -1.15
N ARG A 49 -16.42 -2.38 0.05
CA ARG A 49 -17.40 -2.43 1.15
C ARG A 49 -18.69 -1.67 0.80
N THR A 50 -18.56 -0.55 0.08
CA THR A 50 -19.69 0.29 -0.31
C THR A 50 -20.49 -0.31 -1.48
N LEU A 51 -19.80 -0.78 -2.52
CA LEU A 51 -20.40 -1.25 -3.77
C LEU A 51 -20.76 -2.75 -3.76
N LYS A 52 -20.15 -3.54 -2.86
CA LYS A 52 -20.40 -4.98 -2.68
C LYS A 52 -20.30 -5.74 -4.00
N ASP A 53 -21.39 -6.33 -4.49
CA ASP A 53 -21.43 -7.22 -5.65
C ASP A 53 -21.21 -6.47 -6.98
N THR A 54 -21.42 -5.15 -7.01
CA THR A 54 -21.15 -4.34 -8.20
C THR A 54 -19.71 -3.85 -8.27
N PHE A 55 -18.85 -4.24 -7.32
CA PHE A 55 -17.47 -3.78 -7.28
C PHE A 55 -16.59 -4.56 -8.26
N SER A 56 -15.95 -3.84 -9.19
CA SER A 56 -14.87 -4.36 -10.04
C SER A 56 -13.52 -3.78 -9.64
N TRP A 57 -12.56 -4.66 -9.35
CA TRP A 57 -11.18 -4.24 -9.05
C TRP A 57 -10.51 -3.56 -10.24
N ASP A 58 -10.87 -3.94 -11.48
CA ASP A 58 -10.19 -3.43 -12.66
C ASP A 58 -10.69 -2.04 -13.01
N GLU A 59 -12.00 -1.80 -12.97
CA GLU A 59 -12.58 -0.46 -13.10
C GLU A 59 -12.08 0.48 -11.99
N PHE A 60 -11.99 -0.02 -10.75
CA PHE A 60 -11.47 0.77 -9.64
C PHE A 60 -10.00 1.16 -9.88
N LYS A 61 -9.14 0.23 -10.31
CA LYS A 61 -7.73 0.53 -10.57
C LYS A 61 -7.57 1.55 -11.69
N GLU A 62 -8.39 1.46 -12.72
CA GLU A 62 -8.40 2.42 -13.84
C GLU A 62 -8.76 3.82 -13.33
N ARG A 63 -9.88 3.95 -12.61
CA ARG A 63 -10.29 5.23 -11.99
C ARG A 63 -9.24 5.78 -11.04
N PHE A 64 -8.70 4.93 -10.17
CA PHE A 64 -7.65 5.33 -9.25
C PHE A 64 -6.43 5.86 -10.00
N THR A 65 -6.01 5.22 -11.10
CA THR A 65 -4.86 5.67 -11.91
C THR A 65 -5.17 6.97 -12.66
N ASN A 66 -6.42 7.19 -13.09
CA ASN A 66 -6.83 8.46 -13.67
C ASN A 66 -6.73 9.61 -12.66
N ASP A 67 -7.19 9.38 -11.43
CA ASP A 67 -7.20 10.39 -10.36
C ASP A 67 -5.80 10.63 -9.76
N PHE A 68 -5.07 9.54 -9.45
CA PHE A 68 -3.78 9.59 -8.77
C PHE A 68 -2.56 9.62 -9.70
N GLY A 69 -2.76 9.39 -11.00
CA GLY A 69 -1.69 9.17 -11.95
C GLY A 69 -1.08 7.77 -11.82
N LYS A 70 -0.07 7.49 -12.64
CA LYS A 70 0.75 6.29 -12.48
C LYS A 70 1.83 6.51 -11.40
N VAL A 71 2.36 5.41 -10.84
CA VAL A 71 3.38 5.52 -9.79
C VAL A 71 4.66 6.17 -10.31
N GLU A 72 5.00 5.96 -11.58
CA GLU A 72 6.17 6.52 -12.26
C GLU A 72 6.03 8.03 -12.51
N GLU A 73 4.80 8.52 -12.67
CA GLU A 73 4.51 9.95 -12.89
C GLU A 73 4.76 10.78 -11.62
N LYS A 74 4.77 10.14 -10.44
CA LYS A 74 4.96 10.80 -9.12
C LYS A 74 4.14 12.09 -8.98
N ARG A 75 2.87 12.06 -9.40
CA ARG A 75 1.97 13.24 -9.36
C ARG A 75 1.82 13.86 -7.98
N PHE A 76 1.99 13.05 -6.94
CA PHE A 76 2.02 13.48 -5.56
C PHE A 76 3.36 13.14 -4.94
N SER A 77 3.86 13.99 -4.04
CA SER A 77 5.03 13.67 -3.24
C SER A 77 4.73 12.56 -2.22
N LEU A 78 5.78 11.92 -1.68
CA LEU A 78 5.61 10.95 -0.59
C LEU A 78 4.87 11.58 0.61
N GLU A 79 5.24 12.80 0.99
CA GLU A 79 4.61 13.55 2.09
C GLU A 79 3.11 13.74 1.86
N GLN A 80 2.71 14.10 0.64
CA GLN A 80 1.30 14.26 0.27
C GLN A 80 0.53 12.95 0.35
N LEU A 81 1.15 11.84 -0.06
CA LEU A 81 0.55 10.51 0.08
C LEU A 81 0.40 10.11 1.56
N LEU A 82 1.39 10.40 2.39
CA LEU A 82 1.34 10.14 3.83
C LEU A 82 0.30 11.01 4.53
N GLU A 83 0.21 12.29 4.17
CA GLU A 83 -0.81 13.19 4.69
C GLU A 83 -2.22 12.73 4.30
N TYR A 84 -2.41 12.31 3.04
CA TYR A 84 -3.66 11.73 2.58
C TYR A 84 -4.03 10.47 3.37
N ALA A 85 -3.09 9.55 3.55
CA ALA A 85 -3.31 8.32 4.29
C ALA A 85 -3.65 8.56 5.75
N SER A 86 -2.95 9.50 6.39
CA SER A 86 -3.21 9.92 7.76
C SER A 86 -4.61 10.52 7.90
N ARG A 87 -4.99 11.48 7.04
CA ARG A 87 -6.30 12.14 7.11
C ARG A 87 -7.46 11.20 6.78
N LYS A 88 -7.31 10.34 5.78
CA LYS A 88 -8.42 9.51 5.29
C LYS A 88 -8.57 8.19 6.05
N PHE A 89 -7.46 7.62 6.52
CA PHE A 89 -7.45 6.28 7.11
C PHE A 89 -6.86 6.23 8.53
N GLY A 90 -6.28 7.34 9.02
CA GLY A 90 -5.56 7.35 10.30
C GLY A 90 -4.29 6.49 10.25
N LYS A 91 -3.64 6.38 9.09
CA LYS A 91 -2.51 5.47 8.85
C LYS A 91 -1.19 6.21 8.74
N THR A 92 -0.17 5.68 9.41
CA THR A 92 1.22 6.15 9.33
C THR A 92 1.97 5.44 8.19
N LEU A 93 3.21 5.84 7.90
CA LEU A 93 4.05 5.14 6.94
C LEU A 93 4.25 3.66 7.31
N GLU A 94 4.51 3.37 8.59
CA GLU A 94 4.72 2.00 9.07
C GLU A 94 3.49 1.12 8.80
N ASP A 95 2.30 1.66 9.05
CA ASP A 95 1.05 0.97 8.74
C ASP A 95 0.92 0.66 7.24
N LEU A 96 1.27 1.63 6.38
CA LEU A 96 1.22 1.44 4.93
C LEU A 96 2.21 0.36 4.47
N LEU A 97 3.39 0.28 5.08
CA LEU A 97 4.36 -0.76 4.77
C LEU A 97 3.86 -2.15 5.21
N ALA A 98 3.22 -2.25 6.37
CA ALA A 98 2.62 -3.49 6.84
C ALA A 98 1.46 -3.95 5.93
N GLU A 99 0.57 -3.03 5.54
CA GLU A 99 -0.53 -3.32 4.59
C GLU A 99 -0.02 -3.79 3.23
N HIS A 100 1.11 -3.22 2.77
CA HIS A 100 1.76 -3.64 1.54
C HIS A 100 2.22 -5.10 1.65
N GLU A 101 2.90 -5.45 2.75
CA GLU A 101 3.40 -6.80 2.99
C GLU A 101 2.28 -7.83 3.08
N ILE A 102 1.22 -7.54 3.84
CA ILE A 102 0.03 -8.40 3.94
C ILE A 102 -0.61 -8.59 2.56
N SER A 103 -0.73 -7.52 1.78
CA SER A 103 -1.31 -7.58 0.44
C SER A 103 -0.48 -8.46 -0.50
N TRP A 104 0.84 -8.38 -0.43
CA TRP A 104 1.73 -9.26 -1.20
C TRP A 104 1.71 -10.69 -0.72
N GLN A 105 1.67 -10.92 0.59
CA GLN A 105 1.55 -12.25 1.17
C GLN A 105 0.31 -12.97 0.65
N ARG A 106 -0.85 -12.31 0.67
CA ARG A 106 -2.08 -12.86 0.11
C ARG A 106 -1.92 -13.21 -1.37
N ARG A 107 -1.32 -12.33 -2.19
CA ARG A 107 -1.08 -12.63 -3.62
C ARG A 107 -0.18 -13.84 -3.80
N ARG A 108 0.88 -13.99 -2.99
CA ARG A 108 1.74 -15.17 -3.02
C ARG A 108 0.96 -16.45 -2.73
N GLU A 109 0.16 -16.44 -1.66
CA GLU A 109 -0.69 -17.58 -1.29
C GLU A 109 -1.70 -17.95 -2.39
N TYR A 110 -2.31 -16.96 -3.06
CA TYR A 110 -3.17 -17.21 -4.21
C TYR A 110 -2.43 -17.83 -5.40
N MET A 111 -1.23 -17.32 -5.73
CA MET A 111 -0.42 -17.87 -6.81
C MET A 111 0.00 -19.31 -6.50
N GLU A 112 0.41 -19.58 -5.26
CA GLU A 112 0.81 -20.92 -4.80
C GLU A 112 -0.38 -21.90 -4.86
N ARG A 113 -1.56 -21.49 -4.38
CA ARG A 113 -2.77 -22.33 -4.46
C ARG A 113 -3.17 -22.64 -5.90
N ASN A 114 -3.12 -21.66 -6.80
CA ASN A 114 -3.44 -21.88 -8.20
C ASN A 114 -2.40 -22.76 -8.90
N LEU A 115 -1.11 -22.62 -8.54
CA LEU A 115 -0.04 -23.48 -9.04
C LEU A 115 -0.22 -24.93 -8.56
N ILE A 116 -0.58 -25.14 -7.29
CA ILE A 116 -0.90 -26.47 -6.75
C ILE A 116 -2.13 -27.05 -7.44
N ALA A 117 -3.20 -26.26 -7.61
CA ALA A 117 -4.42 -26.68 -8.29
C ALA A 117 -4.14 -27.15 -9.73
N SER A 118 -3.36 -26.37 -10.48
CA SER A 118 -2.95 -26.74 -11.85
C SER A 118 -2.09 -28.02 -11.89
N GLN A 119 -1.24 -28.25 -10.88
CA GLN A 119 -0.44 -29.48 -10.80
C GLN A 119 -1.29 -30.70 -10.42
N THR A 120 -2.27 -30.54 -9.52
CA THR A 120 -3.20 -31.62 -9.17
C THR A 120 -4.12 -32.02 -10.31
N GLU A 121 -4.57 -31.07 -11.15
CA GLU A 121 -5.36 -31.36 -12.36
C GLU A 121 -4.53 -32.18 -13.37
N VAL A 122 -3.27 -31.78 -13.62
CA VAL A 122 -2.37 -32.51 -14.54
C VAL A 122 -2.05 -33.94 -14.05
N ILE A 123 -1.90 -34.14 -12.73
CA ILE A 123 -1.68 -35.48 -12.16
C ILE A 123 -2.95 -36.35 -12.25
N ALA A 124 -4.13 -35.77 -12.02
CA ALA A 124 -5.40 -36.48 -12.10
C ALA A 124 -5.76 -36.90 -13.55
N GLU A 125 -5.42 -36.09 -14.55
CA GLU A 125 -5.55 -36.47 -15.97
C GLU A 125 -4.60 -37.61 -16.35
N ASN A 126 -3.37 -37.63 -15.79
CA ASN A 126 -2.37 -38.65 -16.09
C ASN A 126 -2.56 -39.98 -15.34
N THR A 127 -3.41 -40.04 -14.31
CA THR A 127 -3.70 -41.28 -13.56
C THR A 127 -4.97 -42.01 -14.02
N ASN A 128 -5.70 -41.46 -15.00
CA ASN A 128 -6.88 -42.08 -15.61
C ASN A 128 -6.55 -42.90 -16.87
N TYR A 129 -5.49 -43.73 -16.82
CA TYR A 129 -5.15 -44.71 -17.85
C TYR A 129 -4.89 -46.09 -17.25
#